data_AF-X0Y3D3-F1
#
_entry.id   AF-X0Y3D3-F1
#
_cell.length_a   1.000
_cell.length_b   1.000
_cell.length_c   1.000
_cell.angle_alpha   90.00
_cell.angle_beta   90.00
_cell.angle_gamma   90.00
#
_symmetry.space_group_name_H-M   'P 1'
#
loop_
_entity.id
_entity.type
_entity.pdbx_description
1 polymer ?
#
loop_
_entity_poly.entity_id
_entity_poly.type
_entity_poly.pdbx_seq_one_letter_code
_entity_poly.pdbx_strand_id
1 'polypeptide(L)' 'MEIKEVVPKAAASKLFNGKQEVRIVPIADIQYGAQGCDVDLLKEKVKWAMGEGAYFLGLGDYTDVASPGQRKQLSQINL' A
#
# COMPACT_ATOMS: atom_id res chain seq x y z
N MET A 1 -15.80 -9.13 5.99
CA MET A 1 -15.24 -9.16 7.35
C MET A 1 -14.90 -7.73 7.69
N GLU A 2 -15.61 -7.14 8.64
CA GLU A 2 -15.45 -5.73 9.01
C GLU A 2 -14.77 -5.69 10.39
N ILE A 3 -13.69 -4.93 10.50
CA ILE A 3 -12.96 -4.79 11.76
C ILE A 3 -13.78 -3.87 12.66
N LYS A 4 -14.32 -4.41 13.76
CA LYS A 4 -15.18 -3.66 14.69
C LYS A 4 -14.42 -2.80 15.68
N GLU A 5 -13.19 -3.20 16.01
CA GLU A 5 -12.36 -2.48 16.96
C GLU A 5 -10.89 -2.86 16.78
N VAL A 6 -10.01 -1.86 16.80
CA VAL A 6 -8.56 -2.03 16.84
C VAL A 6 -8.05 -1.28 18.06
N VAL A 7 -7.43 -1.99 18.99
CA VAL A 7 -6.64 -1.37 20.07
C VAL A 7 -5.18 -1.41 19.64
N PRO A 8 -4.61 -0.30 19.14
CA PRO A 8 -3.23 -0.29 18.70
C PRO A 8 -2.29 -0.50 19.88
N LYS A 9 -1.41 -1.51 19.78
CA LYS A 9 -0.31 -1.69 20.72
C LYS A 9 0.89 -0.91 20.19
N ALA A 10 1.20 0.21 20.84
CA ALA A 10 2.39 1.00 20.53
C ALA A 10 3.52 0.67 21.51
N ALA A 11 4.76 0.72 21.02
CA ALA A 11 5.96 0.67 21.83
C ALA A 11 6.88 1.84 21.43
N ALA A 12 7.64 2.37 22.38
CA ALA A 12 8.61 3.42 22.09
C ALA A 12 9.67 2.87 21.11
N SER A 13 9.76 3.46 19.93
CA SER A 13 10.78 3.10 18.94
C SER A 13 11.98 4.03 19.07
N LYS A 14 13.19 3.46 19.19
CA LYS A 14 14.43 4.25 19.10
C LYS A 14 14.63 4.87 17.70
N LEU A 15 13.95 4.35 16.68
CA LEU A 15 13.97 4.90 15.31
C LEU A 15 13.18 6.21 15.21
N PHE A 16 12.16 6.38 16.06
CA PHE A 16 11.30 7.56 16.08
C PHE A 16 11.52 8.31 17.40
N ASN A 17 12.64 9.02 17.50
CA ASN A 17 13.02 9.76 18.71
C ASN A 17 12.23 11.07 18.91
N GLY A 18 11.23 11.35 18.07
CA GLY A 18 10.35 12.53 18.14
C GLY A 18 11.02 13.87 17.87
N LYS A 19 12.33 13.88 17.54
CA LYS A 19 13.11 15.10 17.29
C LYS A 19 13.41 15.33 15.81
N GLN A 20 13.02 14.39 14.95
CA GLN A 20 13.25 14.44 13.52
C GLN A 20 11.92 14.41 12.79
N GLU A 21 11.79 15.21 11.73
CA GLU A 21 10.65 15.14 10.82
C GLU A 21 10.57 13.73 10.24
N VAL A 22 9.39 13.12 10.31
CA VAL A 22 9.11 11.83 9.70
C VAL A 22 8.28 12.07 8.46
N ARG A 23 8.84 11.74 7.31
CA ARG A 23 8.11 11.77 6.04
C ARG A 23 7.47 10.42 5.77
N ILE A 24 6.16 10.42 5.56
CA ILE A 24 5.39 9.23 5.22
C ILE A 24 4.80 9.42 3.84
N VAL A 25 5.03 8.46 2.95
CA VAL A 25 4.44 8.43 1.61
C VAL A 25 3.43 7.28 1.56
N PRO A 26 2.12 7.58 1.56
CA PRO A 26 1.10 6.56 1.38
C PRO A 26 1.13 6.02 -0.06
N ILE A 27 1.04 4.69 -0.20
CA ILE A 27 0.98 3.99 -1.48
C ILE A 27 -0.28 3.12 -1.49
N ALA A 28 -1.15 3.33 -2.47
CA ALA A 28 -2.42 2.64 -2.66
C ALA A 28 -2.70 2.46 -4.16
N ASP A 29 -3.66 1.58 -4.50
CA ASP A 29 -4.34 1.58 -5.79
C ASP A 29 -3.41 1.57 -7.01
N ILE A 30 -2.28 0.87 -6.91
CA ILE A 30 -1.36 0.71 -8.05
C ILE A 30 -2.04 -0.08 -9.17
N GLN A 31 -2.87 -1.07 -8.81
CA GLN A 31 -3.57 -1.95 -9.75
C GLN A 31 -2.63 -2.46 -10.86
N TYR A 32 -1.45 -2.96 -10.46
CA TYR A 32 -0.42 -3.42 -11.38
C TYR A 32 -0.98 -4.51 -12.31
N GLY A 33 -0.83 -4.28 -13.61
CA GLY A 33 -1.40 -5.11 -14.67
C GLY A 33 -2.62 -4.48 -15.38
N ALA A 34 -3.26 -3.48 -14.79
CA ALA A 34 -4.32 -2.73 -15.44
C ALA A 34 -3.76 -1.89 -16.61
N GLN A 35 -4.55 -1.72 -17.69
CA GLN A 35 -4.15 -0.91 -18.85
C GLN A 35 -3.82 0.54 -18.48
N GLY A 36 -4.48 1.08 -17.45
CA GLY A 36 -4.26 2.45 -16.96
C GLY A 36 -3.16 2.59 -15.91
N CYS A 37 -2.44 1.51 -15.57
CA CYS A 37 -1.37 1.55 -14.57
C CYS A 37 -0.13 2.24 -15.14
N ASP A 38 0.15 3.48 -14.70
CA ASP A 38 1.39 4.19 -15.04
C ASP A 38 2.54 3.75 -14.13
N VAL A 39 3.23 2.70 -14.57
CA VAL A 39 4.33 2.10 -13.83
C VAL A 39 5.55 3.02 -13.75
N ASP A 40 5.76 3.89 -14.74
CA ASP A 40 6.95 4.75 -14.78
C ASP A 40 6.79 5.95 -13.84
N LEU A 41 5.59 6.53 -13.76
CA LEU A 41 5.25 7.51 -12.73
C LEU A 41 5.43 6.91 -11.32
N LEU A 42 4.96 5.68 -11.10
CA LEU A 42 5.14 5.00 -9.81
C LEU A 42 6.63 4.88 -9.45
N LYS A 43 7.48 4.43 -10.39
CA LYS A 43 8.93 4.34 -10.17
C LYS A 43 9.55 5.70 -9.86
N GLU A 44 9.16 6.75 -10.58
CA GLU A 44 9.64 8.12 -10.34
C GLU A 44 9.31 8.56 -8.91
N LYS A 45 8.06 8.38 -8.47
CA LYS A 45 7.63 8.79 -7.13
C LYS A 45 8.30 7.96 -6.02
N VAL A 46 8.47 6.66 -6.23
CA VAL A 46 9.23 5.80 -5.30
C VAL A 46 10.68 6.27 -5.20
N LYS A 47 11.35 6.54 -6.33
CA LYS A 47 12.73 7.02 -6.34
C LYS A 47 12.88 8.36 -5.62
N TRP A 48 11.97 9.30 -5.86
CA TRP A 48 11.93 10.58 -5.14
C TRP A 48 11.78 10.37 -3.64
N ALA A 49 10.80 9.58 -3.21
CA ALA A 49 10.53 9.30 -1.80
C ALA A 49 11.72 8.63 -1.09
N MET A 50 12.43 7.74 -1.78
CA MET A 50 13.67 7.16 -1.26
C MET A 50 14.78 8.20 -1.08
N GLY A 51 14.93 9.13 -2.03
CA GLY A 51 15.87 10.24 -1.92
C GLY A 51 15.56 11.18 -0.75
N GLU A 52 14.28 11.32 -0.41
CA GLU A 52 13.78 12.11 0.71
C GLU A 52 13.82 11.40 2.07
N GLY A 53 14.36 10.17 2.13
CA GLY A 53 14.41 9.37 3.36
C GLY A 53 13.03 9.02 3.93
N ALA A 54 12.01 8.96 3.08
CA ALA A 54 10.65 8.72 3.51
C ALA A 54 10.37 7.25 3.88
N TYR A 55 9.42 7.05 4.78
CA TYR A 55 8.80 5.76 5.04
C TYR A 55 7.58 5.57 4.14
N PHE A 56 7.40 4.36 3.60
CA PHE A 56 6.21 4.04 2.82
C PHE A 56 5.12 3.45 3.71
N LEU A 57 3.90 3.97 3.59
CA LEU A 57 2.72 3.40 4.23
C LEU A 57 1.88 2.70 3.16
N GLY A 58 1.82 1.38 3.24
CA GLY A 58 1.04 0.59 2.31
C GLY A 58 -0.46 0.54 2.66
N LEU A 59 -1.33 0.86 1.69
CA LEU A 59 -2.78 0.93 1.88
C LEU A 59 -3.56 -0.16 1.11
N GLY A 60 -2.92 -0.89 0.19
CA GLY A 60 -3.52 -2.01 -0.55
C GLY A 60 -3.72 -1.77 -2.04
N ASP A 61 -4.39 -2.72 -2.69
CA ASP A 61 -4.77 -2.68 -4.12
C ASP A 61 -3.60 -2.49 -5.10
N TYR A 62 -2.54 -3.27 -4.88
CA TYR A 62 -1.33 -3.17 -5.68
C TYR A 62 -1.36 -3.93 -6.99
N THR A 63 -2.23 -4.93 -7.14
CA THR A 63 -2.26 -5.83 -8.30
C THR A 63 -3.70 -5.98 -8.80
N ASP A 64 -3.89 -5.92 -10.12
CA ASP A 64 -5.21 -5.97 -10.76
C ASP A 64 -5.77 -7.41 -10.95
N VAL A 65 -5.10 -8.43 -10.40
CA VAL A 65 -5.62 -9.81 -10.44
C VAL A 65 -6.76 -9.99 -9.45
N ALA A 66 -7.88 -9.32 -9.72
CA ALA A 66 -9.17 -9.36 -9.03
C ALA A 66 -9.08 -9.19 -7.50
N SER A 67 -9.90 -8.32 -6.91
CA SER A 67 -10.05 -8.30 -5.44
C SER A 67 -10.33 -9.72 -4.90
N PRO A 68 -9.98 -10.06 -3.65
CA PRO A 68 -10.29 -11.37 -3.08
C PRO A 68 -11.76 -11.80 -3.26
N GLY A 69 -12.70 -10.84 -3.27
CA GLY A 69 -14.12 -11.08 -3.56
C GLY A 69 -14.38 -11.46 -5.02
N GLN A 70 -13.76 -10.74 -5.97
CA GLN A 70 -13.83 -11.05 -7.39
C GLN A 70 -13.12 -12.38 -7.74
N ARG A 71 -12.01 -12.72 -7.08
CA ARG A 71 -11.38 -14.05 -7.21
C ARG A 71 -12.29 -15.17 -6.75
N LYS A 72 -13.05 -14.96 -5.67
CA LYS A 72 -14.02 -15.93 -5.17
C LYS A 72 -15.18 -16.13 -6.15
N GLN A 73 -15.66 -15.06 -6.77
CA GLN A 73 -16.67 -15.14 -7.84
C GLN A 73 -16.14 -15.79 -9.11
N LEU A 74 -14.92 -15.45 -9.55
CA LEU A 74 -14.25 -16.07 -10.70
C LEU A 74 -13.98 -17.57 -10.48
N SER A 75 -13.61 -17.99 -9.26
CA SER A 75 -13.47 -19.42 -8.93
C SER A 75 -14.78 -20.21 -8.88
N GLN A 76 -15.92 -19.52 -8.85
CA GLN A 76 -17.26 -20.13 -8.85
C GLN A 76 -17.88 -20.18 -10.25
N ILE A 77 -17.33 -19.43 -11.21
CA ILE A 77 -17.70 -19.52 -12.63
C ILE A 77 -16.78 -20.57 -13.25
N ASN A 78 -17.15 -21.84 -13.09
CA ASN A 78 -16.53 -22.94 -13.84
C ASN A 78 -16.92 -22.83 -15.33
N LEU A 79 -15.93 -22.79 -16.21
CA LEU A 79 -16.04 -23.27 -17.59
C LEU A 79 -15.96 -24.80 -17.61
#